data_AF-A0A7C7QLP4-F1
#
_entry.id   AF-A0A7C7QLP4-F1
#
_cell.length_a   1.000
_cell.length_b   1.000
_cell.length_c   1.000
_cell.angle_alpha   90.00
_cell.angle_beta   90.00
_cell.angle_gamma   90.00
#
_symmetry.space_group_name_H-M   'P 1'
#
loop_
_entity.id
_entity.type
_entity.pdbx_description
1 polymer ?
#
loop_
_entity_poly.entity_id
_entity_poly.type
_entity_poly.pdbx_seq_one_letter_code
_entity_poly.pdbx_strand_id
1 'polypeptide(L)'
;MNADISKIALDLAQRNCILVGEFKLSSGGTSPYYINLRTVPSHPELLDLATDAYVAKLKDLKLDFNRVAGVPTAGVPIAPLVAYKLRKPFLYARK
;
A
#
# COMPACT_ATOMS: atom_id res chain seq x y z
N MET A 1 8.84 10.59 12.74
CA MET A 1 8.27 9.36 13.33
C MET A 1 8.42 8.26 12.29
N ASN A 2 9.14 7.20 12.64
CA ASN A 2 9.24 6.03 11.77
C ASN A 2 7.91 5.28 11.85
N ALA A 3 7.36 4.83 10.73
CA ALA A 3 6.14 4.04 10.75
C ALA A 3 6.40 2.71 11.48
N ASP A 4 5.48 2.30 12.35
CA ASP A 4 5.55 0.99 13.00
C ASP A 4 5.18 -0.10 11.99
N ILE A 5 6.19 -0.59 11.28
CA ILE A 5 6.06 -1.62 10.24
C ILE A 5 5.53 -2.93 10.84
N SER A 6 5.91 -3.26 12.07
CA SER A 6 5.44 -4.47 12.75
C SER A 6 3.92 -4.40 13.01
N LYS A 7 3.43 -3.25 13.47
CA LYS A 7 1.98 -3.02 13.63
C LYS A 7 1.24 -3.16 12.31
N ILE A 8 1.74 -2.55 11.22
CA ILE A 8 1.14 -2.64 9.89
C ILE A 8 1.09 -4.11 9.42
N ALA A 9 2.19 -4.84 9.57
CA ALA A 9 2.27 -6.24 9.15
C ALA A 9 1.29 -7.14 9.90
N LEU A 10 1.14 -6.93 11.22
CA LEU A 10 0.18 -7.65 12.05
C LEU A 10 -1.26 -7.34 11.64
N ASP A 11 -1.60 -6.07 11.42
CA ASP A 11 -2.96 -5.66 11.02
C ASP A 11 -3.31 -6.19 9.60
N LEU A 12 -2.33 -6.20 8.68
CA LEU A 12 -2.47 -6.85 7.38
C LEU A 12 -2.74 -8.35 7.49
N ALA A 13 -2.05 -9.05 8.38
CA ALA A 13 -2.27 -10.48 8.61
C ALA A 13 -3.65 -10.74 9.24
N GLN A 14 -4.04 -9.97 10.26
CA GLN A 14 -5.35 -10.09 10.92
C GLN A 14 -6.52 -9.89 9.96
N ARG A 15 -6.35 -9.03 8.94
CA ARG A 15 -7.37 -8.73 7.92
C ARG A 15 -7.24 -9.61 6.66
N ASN A 16 -6.50 -10.73 6.73
CA ASN A 16 -6.30 -11.66 5.63
C ASN A 16 -5.70 -11.02 4.35
N CYS A 17 -4.99 -9.89 4.48
CA CYS A 17 -4.26 -9.27 3.37
C CYS A 17 -2.94 -10.00 3.11
N ILE A 18 -2.41 -10.68 4.14
CA ILE A 18 -1.25 -11.56 4.08
C ILE A 18 -1.68 -12.92 4.62
N LEU A 19 -1.43 -13.99 3.86
CA LEU A 19 -1.66 -15.36 4.27
C LEU A 19 -0.34 -16.12 4.22
N VAL A 20 -0.11 -17.02 5.17
CA VAL A 20 1.05 -17.92 5.23
C VAL A 20 0.58 -19.34 4.97
N GLY A 21 1.26 -20.06 4.07
CA GLY A 21 0.83 -21.36 3.57
C GLY A 21 1.40 -21.63 2.19
N GLU A 22 0.97 -22.67 1.49
CA GLU A 22 1.47 -22.99 0.16
C GLU A 22 0.54 -22.47 -0.94
N PHE A 23 1.05 -21.56 -1.78
CA PHE A 23 0.27 -20.93 -2.84
C PHE A 23 0.94 -21.10 -4.20
N LYS A 24 0.15 -21.40 -5.25
CA LYS A 24 0.65 -21.47 -6.62
C LYS A 24 0.71 -20.08 -7.26
N LEU A 25 1.87 -19.70 -7.76
CA LEU A 25 2.10 -18.46 -8.48
C LEU A 25 1.65 -18.58 -9.94
N SER A 26 1.40 -17.44 -10.60
CA SER A 26 1.08 -17.39 -12.02
C SER A 26 2.20 -17.91 -12.92
N SER A 27 3.45 -17.90 -12.44
CA SER A 27 4.60 -18.52 -13.11
C SER A 27 4.61 -20.06 -13.02
N GLY A 28 3.71 -20.64 -12.23
CA GLY A 28 3.66 -22.10 -11.98
C GLY A 28 4.44 -22.57 -10.76
N GLY A 29 5.31 -21.74 -10.18
CA GLY A 29 6.03 -22.03 -8.94
C GLY A 29 5.15 -21.93 -7.69
N THR A 30 5.72 -22.25 -6.52
CA THR A 30 5.05 -22.12 -5.21
C THR A 30 5.62 -20.97 -4.39
N SER A 31 4.78 -20.39 -3.53
CA SER A 31 5.14 -19.34 -2.58
C SER A 31 4.65 -19.74 -1.18
N PRO A 32 5.47 -19.53 -0.12
CA PRO A 32 5.06 -19.79 1.26
C PRO A 32 4.12 -18.71 1.83
N TYR A 33 3.76 -17.71 1.01
CA TYR A 33 2.83 -16.67 1.39
C TYR A 33 2.03 -16.15 0.19
N TYR A 34 0.88 -15.55 0.48
CA TYR A 34 0.04 -14.82 -0.46
C TYR A 34 -0.21 -13.41 0.06
N ILE A 35 -0.08 -12.41 -0.81
CA ILE A 35 -0.29 -11.00 -0.48
C ILE A 35 -1.33 -10.42 -1.42
N ASN A 36 -2.43 -9.92 -0.86
CA ASN A 36 -3.45 -9.19 -1.60
C ASN A 36 -3.78 -7.87 -0.90
N LEU A 37 -3.07 -6.80 -1.28
CA LEU A 37 -3.27 -5.47 -0.71
C LEU A 37 -4.49 -4.73 -1.29
N ARG A 38 -5.21 -5.32 -2.26
CA ARG A 38 -6.41 -4.68 -2.86
C ARG A 38 -7.58 -4.58 -1.89
N THR A 39 -7.53 -5.32 -0.78
CA THR A 39 -8.54 -5.29 0.29
C THR A 39 -8.26 -4.20 1.32
N VAL A 40 -7.04 -3.64 1.37
CA VAL A 40 -6.67 -2.56 2.30
C VAL A 40 -7.67 -1.39 2.29
N PRO A 41 -8.17 -0.90 1.14
CA PRO A 41 -9.15 0.19 1.11
C PRO A 41 -10.49 -0.14 1.77
N SER A 42 -10.82 -1.42 1.95
CA SER A 42 -12.02 -1.87 2.68
C SER A 42 -11.87 -1.78 4.20
N HIS A 43 -10.71 -1.34 4.69
CA HIS A 43 -10.34 -1.25 6.08
C HIS A 43 -9.81 0.15 6.39
N PRO A 44 -10.66 1.13 6.74
CA PRO A 44 -10.28 2.54 6.83
C PRO A 44 -9.08 2.82 7.75
N GLU A 45 -9.00 2.18 8.91
CA GLU A 45 -7.88 2.34 9.86
C GLU A 45 -6.56 1.82 9.28
N LEU A 46 -6.59 0.65 8.63
CA LEU A 46 -5.41 0.08 7.97
C LEU A 46 -4.99 0.91 6.76
N LEU A 47 -5.95 1.43 5.99
CA LEU A 47 -5.67 2.35 4.88
C LEU A 47 -4.99 3.63 5.38
N ASP A 48 -5.47 4.19 6.49
CA ASP A 48 -4.89 5.38 7.10
C ASP A 48 -3.45 5.12 7.57
N LEU A 49 -3.23 4.02 8.29
CA LEU A 49 -1.94 3.55 8.76
C LEU A 49 -0.95 3.30 7.61
N ALA A 50 -1.39 2.60 6.56
CA ALA A 50 -0.57 2.32 5.38
C ALA A 50 -0.18 3.60 4.64
N THR A 51 -1.11 4.53 4.47
CA THR A 51 -0.83 5.80 3.78
C THR A 51 0.03 6.75 4.60
N ASP A 52 -0.06 6.73 5.92
CA ASP A 52 0.88 7.42 6.80
C ASP A 52 2.30 6.86 6.67
N ALA A 53 2.44 5.53 6.54
CA ALA A 53 3.73 4.91 6.29
C ALA A 53 4.34 5.36 4.94
N TYR A 54 3.53 5.46 3.88
CA TYR A 54 3.97 6.04 2.62
C TYR A 54 4.45 7.50 2.79
N VAL A 55 3.66 8.33 3.46
CA VAL A 55 4.00 9.74 3.70
C VAL A 55 5.29 9.88 4.50
N ALA A 56 5.44 9.11 5.58
CA ALA A 56 6.64 9.10 6.40
C ALA A 56 7.87 8.69 5.57
N LYS A 57 7.73 7.64 4.74
CA LYS A 57 8.84 7.17 3.92
C LYS A 57 9.24 8.18 2.83
N LEU A 58 8.27 8.82 2.19
CA LEU A 58 8.54 9.85 1.18
C LEU A 58 9.26 11.07 1.77
N LYS A 59 8.89 11.48 3.00
CA LYS A 59 9.58 12.55 3.74
C LYS A 59 11.01 12.15 4.13
N ASP A 60 11.20 10.92 4.59
CA ASP A 60 12.51 10.34 4.95
C ASP A 60 13.47 10.32 3.75
N LEU A 61 12.97 9.90 2.58
CA LEU A 61 13.73 9.88 1.34
C LEU A 61 14.06 11.29 0.79
N LYS A 62 13.47 12.35 1.34
CA LYS A 62 13.65 13.75 0.92
C LYS A 62 13.48 13.94 -0.59
N LEU A 63 12.54 13.20 -1.19
CA LEU A 63 12.30 13.27 -2.62
C LEU A 63 11.65 14.61 -3.00
N ASP A 64 12.17 15.22 -4.06
CA ASP A 64 11.48 16.33 -4.73
C ASP A 64 10.60 15.79 -5.87
N PHE A 65 9.33 16.18 -5.85
CA PHE A 65 8.32 15.75 -6.82
C PHE A 65 7.09 16.64 -6.73
N ASN A 66 6.40 16.86 -7.85
CA ASN A 66 5.24 17.77 -7.85
C ASN A 66 3.90 17.03 -7.78
N ARG A 67 3.84 15.72 -8.06
CA ARG A 67 2.59 14.96 -8.20
C ARG A 67 2.75 13.53 -7.71
N VAL A 68 1.63 12.91 -7.32
CA VAL A 68 1.57 11.49 -6.96
C VAL A 68 0.74 10.76 -8.00
N ALA A 69 1.29 9.68 -8.57
CA ALA A 69 0.59 8.88 -9.58
C ALA A 69 0.21 7.50 -9.04
N GLY A 70 -1.06 7.11 -9.18
CA GLY A 70 -1.55 5.76 -8.86
C GLY A 70 -1.40 4.82 -10.06
N VAL A 71 -0.72 3.69 -9.86
CA VAL A 71 -0.58 2.64 -10.88
C VAL A 71 -1.88 1.82 -10.97
N PRO A 72 -2.52 1.70 -12.16
CA PRO A 72 -3.72 0.89 -12.31
C PRO A 72 -3.46 -0.62 -12.14
N THR A 73 -4.36 -1.37 -11.52
CA THR A 73 -5.61 -0.95 -10.84
C THR A 73 -5.41 -0.78 -9.33
N ALA A 74 -4.48 -1.54 -8.74
CA ALA A 74 -4.35 -1.68 -7.29
C ALA A 74 -3.82 -0.42 -6.59
N GLY A 75 -3.08 0.46 -7.29
CA GLY A 75 -2.57 1.71 -6.72
C GLY A 75 -3.60 2.84 -6.71
N VAL A 76 -4.61 2.78 -7.59
CA VAL A 76 -5.65 3.81 -7.73
C VAL A 76 -6.45 4.05 -6.44
N PRO A 77 -6.80 3.06 -5.61
CA PRO A 77 -7.52 3.35 -4.35
C PRO A 77 -6.62 3.84 -3.21
N ILE A 78 -5.30 3.67 -3.27
CA ILE A 78 -4.38 4.00 -2.17
C ILE A 78 -3.68 5.36 -2.41
N ALA A 79 -3.15 5.54 -3.63
CA ALA A 79 -2.35 6.71 -3.99
C ALA A 79 -3.07 8.07 -3.88
N PRO A 80 -4.38 8.22 -4.12
CA PRO A 80 -5.08 9.49 -3.91
C PRO A 80 -5.01 9.96 -2.47
N LEU A 81 -5.08 9.05 -1.49
CA LEU A 81 -5.02 9.42 -0.08
C LEU A 81 -3.60 9.85 0.33
N VAL A 82 -2.57 9.19 -0.23
CA VAL A 82 -1.18 9.66 -0.06
C VAL A 82 -1.00 11.06 -0.66
N ALA A 83 -1.51 11.30 -1.87
CA ALA A 83 -1.48 12.60 -2.52
C ALA A 83 -2.19 13.69 -1.69
N TYR A 84 -3.37 13.35 -1.17
CA TYR A 84 -4.17 14.20 -0.30
C TYR A 84 -3.40 14.59 0.97
N LYS A 85 -2.82 13.60 1.68
CA LYS A 85 -2.03 13.83 2.90
C LYS A 85 -0.78 14.69 2.65
N LEU A 86 -0.18 14.59 1.46
CA LEU A 86 0.95 15.42 1.04
C LEU A 86 0.56 16.79 0.48
N ARG A 87 -0.75 17.06 0.32
CA ARG A 87 -1.27 18.25 -0.37
C ARG A 87 -0.70 18.41 -1.79
N LYS A 88 -0.57 17.30 -2.53
CA LYS A 88 -0.07 17.30 -3.92
C LYS A 88 -1.13 16.81 -4.90
N PRO A 89 -1.13 17.29 -6.15
CA PRO A 89 -2.00 16.77 -7.20
C PRO A 89 -1.84 15.25 -7.40
N PHE A 90 -2.99 14.57 -7.53
CA PHE A 90 -3.07 13.15 -7.86
C PHE A 90 -3.24 12.95 -9.37
N LEU A 91 -2.59 11.92 -9.92
CA LEU A 91 -2.74 11.46 -11.30
C LEU A 91 -2.94 9.94 -11.33
N TYR A 92 -3.55 9.42 -12.39
CA TYR A 92 -3.45 8.00 -12.73
C TYR A 92 -3.55 7.84 -14.25
N ALA A 93 -2.83 6.87 -14.79
CA ALA A 93 -2.96 6.49 -16.20
C ALA A 93 -4.19 5.58 -16.37
N ARG A 94 -4.85 5.62 -17.53
CA ARG A 94 -5.84 4.61 -17.91
C ARG A 94 -5.19 3.70 -18.95
N LYS A 95 -5.51 2.40 -18.90
CA LYS A 95 -5.20 1.48 -20.00
C LYS A 95 -6.21 1.66 -21.12
#